data_AF-A0A067MZ72-F1
#
_entry.id   AF-A0A067MZ72-F1
#
_cell.length_a   1.000
_cell.length_b   1.000
_cell.length_c   1.000
_cell.angle_alpha   90.00
_cell.angle_beta   90.00
_cell.angle_gamma   90.00
#
_symmetry.space_group_name_H-M   'P 1'
#
loop_
_entity.id
_entity.type
_entity.pdbx_description
1 polymer ?
#
loop_
_entity_poly.entity_id
_entity_poly.type
_entity_poly.pdbx_seq_one_letter_code
_entity_poly.pdbx_strand_id
1 'polypeptide(L)'
;MFKNVFVLASLSLTGLVAAQGGIAEIGTLYSYTPQATALACGASCLSNNGHIAVSQSFLTEFGCGHPTRVWNPAHNLTEVVPICDACPPSLCPGTTDFAANPAVLAVLGYPGAASVPGAEWDP
;
A
#
# COMPACT_ATOMS: atom_id res chain seq x y z
N MET A 1 -6.05 60.75 20.14
CA MET A 1 -7.10 59.72 20.32
C MET A 1 -7.23 59.02 18.97
N PHE A 2 -6.60 57.85 18.78
CA PHE A 2 -7.25 56.52 18.89
C PHE A 2 -8.54 56.50 18.06
N LYS A 3 -8.73 55.69 17.01
CA LYS A 3 -8.32 54.30 16.79
C LYS A 3 -8.81 53.87 15.39
N ASN A 4 -7.99 53.07 14.69
CA ASN A 4 -8.39 51.80 14.04
C ASN A 4 -9.35 51.82 12.83
N VAL A 5 -9.25 50.98 11.79
CA VAL A 5 -8.39 49.84 11.49
C VAL A 5 -8.58 49.49 10.00
N PHE A 6 -7.49 49.02 9.40
CA PHE A 6 -7.35 48.24 8.16
C PHE A 6 -8.56 47.39 7.75
N VAL A 7 -8.94 47.46 6.46
CA VAL A 7 -9.65 46.39 5.76
C VAL A 7 -8.81 45.98 4.55
N LEU A 8 -7.94 45.01 4.76
CA LEU A 8 -7.29 44.20 3.72
C LEU A 8 -7.74 42.77 3.96
N ALA A 9 -8.73 42.30 3.20
CA ALA A 9 -9.13 40.91 3.19
C ALA A 9 -8.94 40.37 1.77
N SER A 10 -7.67 40.15 1.43
CA SER A 10 -7.26 39.37 0.27
C SER A 10 -7.60 37.90 0.55
N LEU A 11 -8.79 37.44 0.14
CA LEU A 11 -9.09 36.01 0.12
C LEU A 11 -8.35 35.37 -1.06
N SER A 12 -7.07 35.05 -0.85
CA SER A 12 -6.38 34.06 -1.68
C SER A 12 -6.93 32.69 -1.32
N LEU A 13 -7.93 32.21 -2.06
CA LEU A 13 -8.25 30.79 -2.15
C LEU A 13 -7.10 30.09 -2.88
N THR A 14 -5.97 29.88 -2.19
CA THR A 14 -5.09 28.77 -2.52
C THR A 14 -5.78 27.50 -2.05
N GLY A 15 -6.73 27.03 -2.85
CA GLY A 15 -7.16 25.65 -2.78
C GLY A 15 -5.96 24.79 -3.16
N LEU A 16 -5.15 24.41 -2.16
CA LEU A 16 -4.33 23.21 -2.27
C LEU A 16 -5.32 22.05 -2.41
N VAL A 17 -5.59 21.65 -3.64
CA VAL A 17 -6.05 20.29 -3.89
C VAL A 17 -4.79 19.45 -3.73
N ALA A 18 -4.54 18.95 -2.52
CA ALA A 18 -3.66 17.80 -2.34
C ALA A 18 -4.39 16.61 -2.97
N ALA A 19 -4.30 16.51 -4.29
CA ALA A 19 -4.57 15.28 -5.02
C ALA A 19 -3.38 14.35 -4.75
N GLN A 20 -3.27 13.85 -3.52
CA GLN A 20 -2.56 12.60 -3.25
C GLN A 20 -3.58 11.49 -3.45
N GLY A 21 -4.00 11.31 -4.72
CA GLY A 21 -4.59 10.05 -5.13
C GLY A 21 -3.43 9.07 -5.19
N GLY A 22 -3.49 8.00 -4.39
CA GLY A 22 -2.57 6.88 -4.50
C GLY A 22 -2.44 6.49 -5.97
N ILE A 23 -1.21 6.49 -6.47
CA ILE A 23 -0.94 5.98 -7.81
C ILE A 23 -1.07 4.48 -7.64
N ALA A 24 -2.09 3.88 -8.27
CA ALA A 24 -2.17 2.43 -8.31
C ALA A 24 -0.95 1.89 -9.06
N GLU A 25 -0.22 1.01 -8.40
CA GLU A 25 1.02 0.43 -8.91
C GLU A 25 0.74 -0.97 -9.47
N ILE A 26 1.22 -1.23 -10.68
CA ILE A 26 1.09 -2.52 -11.34
C ILE A 26 2.43 -3.25 -11.27
N GLY A 27 2.41 -4.50 -10.79
CA GLY A 27 3.60 -5.32 -10.62
C GLY A 27 3.31 -6.81 -10.58
N THR A 28 4.31 -7.59 -10.19
CA THR A 28 4.16 -9.01 -9.88
C THR A 28 3.88 -9.17 -8.41
N LEU A 29 2.76 -9.82 -8.08
CA LEU A 29 2.45 -10.26 -6.73
C LEU A 29 3.14 -11.60 -6.45
N TYR A 30 4.01 -11.65 -5.45
CA TYR A 30 4.67 -12.87 -5.01
C TYR A 30 3.99 -13.46 -3.77
N SER A 31 3.90 -14.79 -3.70
CA SER A 31 3.48 -15.47 -2.49
C SER A 31 4.66 -15.61 -1.53
N TYR A 32 4.45 -15.23 -0.27
CA TYR A 32 5.47 -15.45 0.77
C TYR A 32 4.84 -15.75 2.12
N THR A 33 5.54 -16.53 2.95
CA THR A 33 5.10 -16.86 4.32
C THR A 33 6.19 -16.45 5.29
N PRO A 34 6.18 -15.19 5.75
CA PRO A 34 7.16 -14.75 6.72
C PRO A 34 6.88 -15.42 8.07
N GLN A 35 7.91 -15.58 8.90
CA GLN A 35 7.67 -15.80 10.33
C GLN A 35 7.10 -14.50 10.90
N ALA A 36 5.98 -14.56 11.63
CA ALA A 36 5.28 -13.37 12.12
C ALA A 36 6.16 -12.44 12.98
N THR A 37 7.20 -12.96 13.63
CA THR A 37 8.19 -12.20 14.42
C THR A 37 9.27 -11.51 13.59
N ALA A 38 9.33 -11.78 12.28
CA ALA A 38 10.34 -11.26 11.36
C ALA A 38 9.81 -10.17 10.42
N LEU A 39 8.55 -9.76 10.57
CA LEU A 39 7.96 -8.65 9.82
C LEU A 39 8.61 -7.32 10.23
N ALA A 40 8.92 -6.47 9.26
CA ALA A 40 9.46 -5.13 9.52
C ALA A 40 8.58 -4.30 10.47
N CYS A 41 7.26 -4.47 10.39
CA CYS A 41 6.28 -3.77 11.23
C CYS A 41 5.89 -4.51 12.52
N GLY A 42 6.45 -5.69 12.75
CA GLY A 42 6.08 -6.57 13.86
C GLY A 42 4.73 -7.28 13.69
N ALA A 43 4.46 -8.24 14.57
CA ALA A 43 3.30 -9.13 14.47
C ALA A 43 1.94 -8.44 14.64
N SER A 44 1.88 -7.27 15.28
CA SER A 44 0.63 -6.52 15.50
C SER A 44 0.05 -5.90 14.23
N CYS A 45 0.81 -5.85 13.14
CA CYS A 45 0.33 -5.31 11.87
C CYS A 45 -0.57 -6.30 11.11
N LEU A 46 -0.44 -7.60 11.39
CA LEU A 46 -1.16 -8.65 10.68
C LEU A 46 -2.68 -8.50 10.83
N SER A 47 -3.40 -8.58 9.71
CA SER A 47 -4.85 -8.74 9.71
C SER A 47 -5.24 -10.21 9.50
N ASN A 48 -6.46 -10.57 9.91
CA ASN A 48 -7.01 -11.91 9.65
C ASN A 48 -7.12 -12.23 8.15
N ASN A 49 -7.25 -11.19 7.31
CA ASN A 49 -7.37 -11.32 5.86
C ASN A 49 -6.00 -11.37 5.16
N GLY A 50 -4.92 -11.08 5.88
CA GLY A 50 -3.57 -11.09 5.36
C GLY A 50 -2.85 -9.76 5.51
N HIS A 51 -1.78 -9.61 4.73
CA HIS A 51 -0.92 -8.44 4.67
C HIS A 51 -0.14 -8.47 3.35
N ILE A 52 0.44 -7.33 3.00
CA ILE A 52 1.44 -7.25 1.94
C ILE A 52 2.80 -6.78 2.46
N ALA A 53 3.83 -7.16 1.70
CA ALA A 53 5.16 -6.57 1.73
C ALA A 53 5.37 -5.74 0.46
N VAL A 54 5.87 -4.53 0.61
CA VAL A 54 6.20 -3.64 -0.51
C VAL A 54 7.68 -3.26 -0.44
N SER A 55 8.22 -2.63 -1.48
CA SER A 55 9.61 -2.13 -1.43
C SER A 55 9.86 -1.22 -0.22
N GLN A 56 11.11 -1.16 0.27
CA GLN A 56 11.45 -0.34 1.44
C GLN A 56 11.08 1.15 1.26
N SER A 57 11.14 1.67 0.03
CA SER A 57 10.72 3.03 -0.28
C SER A 57 9.24 3.23 -0.01
N PHE A 58 8.38 2.33 -0.51
CA PHE A 58 6.93 2.41 -0.28
C PHE A 58 6.56 2.18 1.19
N LEU A 59 7.25 1.27 1.87
CA LEU A 59 7.04 1.07 3.31
C LEU A 59 7.39 2.34 4.11
N THR A 60 8.43 3.07 3.70
CA THR A 60 8.83 4.33 4.36
C THR A 60 7.86 5.46 4.02
N GLU A 61 7.30 5.47 2.81
CA GLU A 61 6.35 6.47 2.33
C GLU A 61 4.98 6.35 3.01
N PHE A 62 4.38 5.16 3.01
CA PHE A 62 3.03 4.93 3.51
C PHE A 62 2.97 4.51 4.99
N GLY A 63 4.05 3.89 5.48
CA GLY A 63 4.17 3.42 6.84
C GLY A 63 3.51 2.06 7.10
N CYS A 64 3.82 1.52 8.28
CA CYS A 64 3.27 0.25 8.75
C CYS A 64 1.76 0.35 9.04
N GLY A 65 1.02 -0.70 8.68
CA GLY A 65 -0.42 -0.79 8.91
C GLY A 65 -1.26 0.02 7.93
N HIS A 66 -0.64 0.63 6.92
CA HIS A 66 -1.35 1.39 5.90
C HIS A 66 -2.30 0.46 5.13
N PRO A 67 -3.61 0.78 5.01
CA PRO A 67 -4.59 -0.10 4.41
C PRO A 67 -4.53 -0.03 2.88
N THR A 68 -3.91 -1.02 2.25
CA THR A 68 -3.71 -1.07 0.81
C THR A 68 -4.74 -1.96 0.14
N ARG A 69 -5.33 -1.47 -0.96
CA ARG A 69 -6.20 -2.28 -1.81
C ARG A 69 -5.36 -3.02 -2.85
N VAL A 70 -5.63 -4.29 -3.06
CA VAL A 70 -4.97 -5.14 -4.06
C VAL A 70 -6.01 -5.68 -5.01
N TRP A 71 -5.71 -5.72 -6.30
CA TRP A 71 -6.54 -6.33 -7.34
C TRP A 71 -5.81 -7.45 -8.07
N ASN A 72 -6.60 -8.38 -8.57
CA ASN A 72 -6.11 -9.32 -9.55
C ASN A 72 -5.92 -8.64 -10.92
N PRO A 73 -5.11 -9.23 -11.82
CA PRO A 73 -4.89 -8.69 -13.17
C PRO A 73 -6.16 -8.49 -14.01
N ALA A 74 -7.22 -9.24 -13.70
CA ALA A 74 -8.51 -9.10 -14.37
C ALA A 74 -9.39 -7.96 -13.80
N HIS A 75 -8.96 -7.30 -12.72
CA HIS A 75 -9.68 -6.25 -11.99
C HIS A 75 -11.12 -6.63 -11.59
N ASN A 76 -11.37 -7.91 -11.35
CA ASN A 76 -12.69 -8.40 -10.93
C ASN A 76 -12.71 -8.97 -9.50
N LEU A 77 -11.53 -9.17 -8.90
CA LEU A 77 -11.36 -9.56 -7.50
C LEU A 77 -10.42 -8.57 -6.82
N THR A 78 -10.73 -8.23 -5.58
CA THR A 78 -9.95 -7.28 -4.77
C THR A 78 -9.97 -7.67 -3.31
N GLU A 79 -8.93 -7.27 -2.57
CA GLU A 79 -8.84 -7.39 -1.13
C GLU A 79 -8.16 -6.14 -0.55
N VAL A 80 -8.53 -5.73 0.66
CA VAL A 80 -7.84 -4.64 1.37
C VAL A 80 -7.07 -5.24 2.54
N VAL A 81 -5.75 -5.10 2.50
CA VAL A 81 -4.85 -5.61 3.55
C VAL A 81 -3.80 -4.57 3.93
N PRO A 82 -3.29 -4.60 5.17
CA PRO A 82 -2.26 -3.67 5.58
C PRO A 82 -0.88 -3.97 4.97
N ILE A 83 -0.08 -2.92 4.76
CA ILE A 83 1.36 -3.02 4.55
C ILE A 83 2.04 -3.37 5.87
N CYS A 84 2.70 -4.52 5.95
CA CYS A 84 3.30 -5.00 7.20
C CYS A 84 4.77 -5.41 7.11
N ASP A 85 5.33 -5.42 5.91
CA ASP A 85 6.71 -5.87 5.74
C ASP A 85 7.40 -5.14 4.59
N ALA A 86 8.71 -5.23 4.59
CA ALA A 86 9.53 -4.83 3.46
C ALA A 86 9.75 -6.05 2.56
N CYS A 87 9.45 -5.92 1.28
CA CYS A 87 9.82 -6.92 0.28
C CYS A 87 11.25 -6.64 -0.21
N PRO A 88 12.23 -7.51 0.10
CA PRO A 88 13.59 -7.32 -0.39
C PRO A 88 13.68 -7.60 -1.89
N PRO A 89 14.68 -7.03 -2.61
CA PRO A 89 14.88 -7.27 -4.04
C PRO A 89 15.09 -8.73 -4.45
N SER A 90 15.49 -9.59 -3.51
CA SER A 90 15.61 -11.03 -3.73
C SER A 90 14.26 -11.75 -3.84
N LEU A 91 13.18 -11.14 -3.37
CA LEU A 91 11.80 -11.63 -3.45
C LEU A 91 10.98 -10.82 -4.45
N CYS A 92 11.05 -9.49 -4.38
CA CYS A 92 10.39 -8.56 -5.30
C CYS A 92 11.45 -7.85 -6.15
N PRO A 93 11.85 -8.40 -7.30
CA PRO A 93 12.92 -7.84 -8.12
C PRO A 93 12.52 -6.54 -8.83
N GLY A 94 11.23 -6.35 -9.14
CA GLY A 94 10.68 -5.13 -9.70
C GLY A 94 10.43 -4.05 -8.64
N THR A 95 10.46 -2.78 -9.06
CA THR A 95 10.24 -1.63 -8.15
C THR A 95 8.80 -1.52 -7.65
N THR A 96 7.84 -2.00 -8.45
CA THR A 96 6.41 -2.05 -8.15
C THR A 96 5.94 -3.45 -7.76
N ASP A 97 6.85 -4.43 -7.77
CA ASP A 97 6.56 -5.78 -7.30
C ASP A 97 6.34 -5.76 -5.79
N PHE A 98 5.46 -6.65 -5.35
CA PHE A 98 5.05 -6.75 -3.96
C PHE A 98 4.79 -8.21 -3.62
N ALA A 99 4.72 -8.54 -2.35
CA ALA A 99 4.44 -9.89 -1.90
C ALA A 99 3.25 -9.88 -0.94
N ALA A 100 2.52 -10.99 -0.88
CA ALA A 100 1.44 -11.18 0.07
C ALA A 100 1.43 -12.59 0.62
N ASN A 101 0.80 -12.78 1.78
CA ASN A 101 0.60 -14.12 2.31
C ASN A 101 -0.40 -14.91 1.44
N PRO A 102 -0.33 -16.27 1.44
CA PRO A 102 -1.16 -17.11 0.57
C PRO A 102 -2.68 -16.88 0.66
N ALA A 103 -3.17 -16.34 1.79
CA ALA A 103 -4.59 -16.02 1.95
C ALA A 103 -5.04 -14.91 0.97
N VAL A 104 -4.22 -13.87 0.77
CA VAL A 104 -4.52 -12.78 -0.17
C VAL A 104 -4.58 -13.32 -1.59
N LEU A 105 -3.62 -14.16 -1.98
CA LEU A 105 -3.63 -14.78 -3.32
C LEU A 105 -4.87 -15.66 -3.53
N ALA A 106 -5.33 -16.38 -2.49
CA ALA A 106 -6.54 -17.18 -2.58
C ALA A 106 -7.79 -16.31 -2.82
N VAL A 107 -7.90 -15.16 -2.14
CA VAL A 107 -9.00 -14.19 -2.37
C VAL A 107 -8.95 -13.61 -3.79
N LEU A 108 -7.75 -13.34 -4.30
CA LEU A 108 -7.54 -12.84 -5.67
C LEU A 108 -7.72 -13.89 -6.76
N GLY A 109 -8.08 -15.13 -6.41
CA GLY A 109 -8.36 -16.22 -7.36
C GLY A 109 -7.14 -17.04 -7.79
N TYR A 110 -6.01 -16.92 -7.09
CA TYR A 110 -4.77 -17.64 -7.37
C TYR A 110 -4.28 -18.50 -6.19
N PRO A 111 -5.12 -19.37 -5.61
CA PRO A 111 -4.70 -20.19 -4.47
C PRO A 111 -3.52 -21.09 -4.86
N GLY A 112 -2.43 -21.02 -4.08
CA GLY A 112 -1.23 -21.83 -4.29
C GLY A 112 -0.29 -21.34 -5.39
N ALA A 113 -0.56 -20.20 -6.04
CA ALA A 113 0.37 -19.60 -6.97
C ALA A 113 1.64 -19.10 -6.26
N ALA A 114 2.80 -19.27 -6.89
CA ALA A 114 4.06 -18.71 -6.41
C ALA A 114 4.16 -17.22 -6.72
N SER A 115 3.63 -16.80 -7.88
CA SER A 115 3.54 -15.40 -8.27
C SER A 115 2.39 -15.17 -9.26
N VAL A 116 1.94 -13.92 -9.35
CA VAL A 116 0.87 -13.44 -10.23
C VAL A 116 1.33 -12.14 -10.90
N PRO A 117 1.74 -12.18 -12.16
CA PRO A 117 2.12 -10.98 -12.92
C PRO A 117 0.92 -10.09 -13.22
N GLY A 118 1.12 -8.76 -13.19
CA GLY A 118 0.10 -7.77 -13.54
C GLY A 118 -0.94 -7.55 -12.45
N ALA A 119 -0.64 -7.93 -11.21
CA ALA A 119 -1.47 -7.55 -10.07
C ALA A 119 -1.29 -6.06 -9.79
N GLU A 120 -2.36 -5.42 -9.32
CA GLU A 120 -2.37 -3.99 -8.99
C GLU A 120 -2.52 -3.80 -7.49
N TRP A 121 -1.89 -2.77 -6.94
CA TRP A 121 -2.13 -2.33 -5.57
C TRP A 121 -2.18 -0.80 -5.47
N ASP A 122 -3.04 -0.29 -4.60
CA ASP A 122 -3.27 1.14 -4.36
C ASP A 122 -3.15 1.40 -2.85
N PRO A 123 -2.06 2.08 -2.41
CA PRO A 123 -1.78 2.35 -1.01
C PRO A 123 -2.82 3.27 -0.36
#